data_AF-A0A950PY84-F1
#
_entry.id   AF-A0A950PY84-F1
#
_cell.length_a   1.000
_cell.length_b   1.000
_cell.length_c   1.000
_cell.angle_alpha   90.00
_cell.angle_beta   90.00
_cell.angle_gamma   90.00
#
_symmetry.space_group_name_H-M   'P 1'
#
loop_
_entity.id
_entity.type
_entity.pdbx_description
1 polymer ?
#
loop_
_entity_poly.entity_id
_entity_poly.type
_entity_poly.pdbx_seq_one_letter_code
_entity_poly.pdbx_strand_id
1 'polypeptide(L)'
;MFRVQEPLAERYTSADPNDLAARIGAAKASLGERLFILGHHYQRDEVMRWADARGDSFGLSRMAADNSSAEYVVFCGVHFMAESADILTADHQQVVLPDLNAGCSMADMADLDAVEEAWESLEGVIDIDRLVPITYMNSSAALKAFVGRHGGAVCTSSNARAVITWALERGDKLLFFPDQHLGRNTAFDLGFGAGDMRVWDPKRDFGGLDEVDAKEATFLLWKGHCSVHQRFRVQHVEAARAEHPGVEVVVHPECAHEVVELADQVGSTDYIIKAVDAAPAGATLAIGT
;
A
#
# COMPACT_ATOMS: atom_id res chain seq x y z
N MET A 1 18.28 15.25 3.34
CA MET A 1 18.01 13.84 3.01
C MET A 1 19.25 13.06 3.41
N PHE A 2 19.19 12.30 4.51
CA PHE A 2 20.26 11.35 4.84
C PHE A 2 20.26 10.29 3.74
N ARG A 3 21.43 10.03 3.13
CA ARG A 3 21.58 8.95 2.14
C ARG A 3 21.86 7.66 2.90
N VAL A 4 20.93 6.72 2.81
CA VAL A 4 21.03 5.40 3.47
C VAL A 4 21.99 4.47 2.71
N GLN A 5 22.28 4.78 1.46
CA GLN A 5 23.11 3.98 0.55
C GLN A 5 24.16 4.85 -0.15
N GLU A 6 25.33 4.25 -0.41
CA GLU A 6 26.36 4.89 -1.23
C GLU A 6 25.83 5.17 -2.66
N PRO A 7 26.21 6.29 -3.28
CA PRO A 7 25.82 6.58 -4.65
C PRO A 7 26.32 5.51 -5.62
N LEU A 8 25.52 5.23 -6.65
CA LEU A 8 25.95 4.34 -7.73
C LEU A 8 27.25 4.88 -8.36
N ALA A 9 28.19 3.98 -8.61
CA ALA A 9 29.44 4.30 -9.27
C ALA A 9 29.20 4.88 -10.69
N GLU A 10 30.12 5.74 -11.14
CA GLU A 10 30.03 6.44 -12.43
C GLU A 10 29.76 5.50 -13.61
N ARG A 11 30.35 4.28 -13.57
CA ARG A 11 30.13 3.21 -14.56
C ARG A 11 28.67 2.81 -14.79
N TYR A 12 27.75 3.19 -13.89
CA TYR A 12 26.31 3.01 -14.02
C TYR A 12 25.61 4.32 -14.38
N THR A 13 25.94 5.42 -13.70
CA THR A 13 25.24 6.70 -13.89
C THR A 13 25.55 7.40 -15.21
N SER A 14 26.72 7.12 -15.81
CA SER A 14 27.14 7.68 -17.11
C SER A 14 27.06 6.67 -18.25
N ALA A 15 26.53 5.46 -18.01
CA ALA A 15 26.48 4.41 -19.02
C ALA A 15 25.36 4.66 -20.04
N ASP A 16 25.58 4.22 -21.29
CA ASP A 16 24.53 4.18 -22.29
C ASP A 16 23.42 3.20 -21.86
N PRO A 17 22.12 3.53 -22.05
CA PRO A 17 21.03 2.64 -21.69
C PRO A 17 21.11 1.25 -22.35
N ASN A 18 21.66 1.13 -23.56
CA ASN A 18 21.84 -0.16 -24.22
C ASN A 18 22.95 -0.98 -23.57
N ASP A 19 24.02 -0.33 -23.09
CA ASP A 19 25.07 -0.99 -22.32
C ASP A 19 24.52 -1.52 -20.99
N LEU A 20 23.69 -0.74 -20.29
CA LEU A 20 23.01 -1.18 -19.08
C LEU A 20 22.11 -2.38 -19.37
N ALA A 21 21.33 -2.32 -20.46
CA ALA A 21 20.47 -3.41 -20.86
C ALA A 21 21.26 -4.70 -21.17
N ALA A 22 22.39 -4.60 -21.86
CA ALA A 22 23.26 -5.74 -22.15
C ALA A 22 23.83 -6.34 -20.85
N ARG A 23 24.24 -5.51 -19.89
CA ARG A 23 24.75 -5.95 -18.58
C ARG A 23 23.69 -6.63 -17.73
N ILE A 24 22.47 -6.09 -17.67
CA ILE A 24 21.35 -6.73 -16.95
C ILE A 24 21.03 -8.08 -17.59
N GLY A 25 20.96 -8.15 -18.92
CA GLY A 25 20.73 -9.41 -19.63
C GLY A 25 21.81 -10.45 -19.36
N ALA A 26 23.08 -10.07 -19.38
CA ALA A 26 24.20 -10.97 -19.06
C ALA A 26 24.15 -11.45 -17.60
N ALA A 27 23.84 -10.58 -16.64
CA ALA A 27 23.68 -10.95 -15.24
C ALA A 27 22.52 -11.92 -15.03
N LYS A 28 21.36 -11.65 -15.64
CA LYS A 28 20.18 -12.51 -15.60
C LYS A 28 20.46 -13.89 -16.20
N ALA A 29 21.13 -13.95 -17.35
CA ALA A 29 21.53 -15.21 -17.96
C ALA A 29 22.54 -15.99 -17.09
N SER A 30 23.49 -15.30 -16.46
CA SER A 30 24.48 -15.92 -15.57
C SER A 30 23.87 -16.49 -14.29
N LEU A 31 22.83 -15.84 -13.75
CA LEU A 31 22.19 -16.27 -12.51
C LEU A 31 21.09 -17.32 -12.75
N GLY A 32 20.49 -17.34 -13.95
CA GLY A 32 19.47 -18.32 -14.33
C GLY A 32 18.31 -18.35 -13.35
N GLU A 33 17.85 -19.54 -13.00
CA GLU A 33 16.72 -19.77 -12.06
C GLU A 33 17.00 -19.28 -10.64
N ARG A 34 18.26 -18.99 -10.30
CA ARG A 34 18.62 -18.45 -8.97
C ARG A 34 18.24 -16.99 -8.82
N LEU A 35 17.88 -16.28 -9.90
CA LEU A 35 17.44 -14.88 -9.87
C LEU A 35 15.94 -14.79 -10.17
N PHE A 36 15.25 -14.01 -9.35
CA PHE A 36 13.85 -13.66 -9.58
C PHE A 36 13.65 -12.14 -9.42
N ILE A 37 13.26 -11.47 -10.50
CA ILE A 37 13.05 -10.02 -10.51
C ILE A 37 11.55 -9.72 -10.41
N LEU A 38 11.15 -9.03 -9.34
CA LEU A 38 9.77 -8.65 -9.08
C LEU A 38 9.55 -7.18 -9.44
N GLY A 39 8.55 -6.88 -10.27
CA GLY A 39 8.21 -5.51 -10.68
C GLY A 39 6.84 -5.07 -10.18
N HIS A 40 6.78 -4.05 -9.32
CA HIS A 40 5.51 -3.41 -8.97
C HIS A 40 4.92 -2.65 -10.16
N HIS A 41 3.60 -2.61 -10.30
CA HIS A 41 2.90 -1.98 -11.44
C HIS A 41 3.29 -0.54 -11.73
N TYR A 42 3.77 0.21 -10.73
CA TYR A 42 4.24 1.59 -10.88
C TYR A 42 5.69 1.73 -11.39
N GLN A 43 6.38 0.64 -11.68
CA GLN A 43 7.72 0.69 -12.25
C GLN A 43 7.71 1.19 -13.69
N ARG A 44 8.82 1.81 -14.09
CA ARG A 44 9.04 2.27 -15.46
C ARG A 44 9.22 1.09 -16.41
N ASP A 45 8.80 1.25 -17.67
CA ASP A 45 8.92 0.22 -18.71
C ASP A 45 10.35 -0.33 -18.85
N GLU A 46 11.36 0.54 -18.71
CA GLU A 46 12.78 0.19 -18.78
C GLU A 46 13.23 -0.80 -17.69
N VAL A 47 12.57 -0.78 -16.53
CA VAL A 47 12.74 -1.74 -15.43
C VAL A 47 11.82 -2.94 -15.66
N MET A 48 10.57 -2.68 -16.02
CA MET A 48 9.50 -3.68 -16.15
C MET A 48 9.75 -4.73 -17.23
N ARG A 49 10.53 -4.40 -18.28
CA ARG A 49 11.00 -5.38 -19.27
C ARG A 49 11.88 -6.50 -18.70
N TRP A 50 12.45 -6.30 -17.51
CA TRP A 50 13.33 -7.29 -16.86
C TRP A 50 12.63 -8.12 -15.79
N ALA A 51 11.45 -7.68 -15.33
CA ALA A 51 10.68 -8.36 -14.31
C ALA A 51 10.23 -9.75 -14.77
N ASP A 52 10.46 -10.76 -13.94
CA ASP A 52 9.96 -12.12 -14.10
C ASP A 52 8.50 -12.26 -13.66
N ALA A 53 8.08 -11.43 -12.70
CA ALA A 53 6.69 -11.33 -12.28
C ALA A 53 6.28 -9.87 -12.03
N ARG A 54 4.99 -9.60 -12.21
CA ARG A 54 4.37 -8.28 -12.06
C ARG A 54 3.14 -8.41 -11.17
N GLY A 55 2.91 -7.44 -10.30
CA GLY A 55 1.78 -7.52 -9.37
C GLY A 55 1.71 -6.35 -8.38
N ASP A 56 0.70 -6.44 -7.52
CA ASP A 56 0.54 -5.59 -6.34
C ASP A 56 1.52 -5.97 -5.20
N SER A 57 1.54 -5.17 -4.14
CA SER A 57 2.49 -5.29 -3.02
C SER A 57 2.55 -6.71 -2.40
N PHE A 58 1.39 -7.25 -2.01
CA PHE A 58 1.33 -8.55 -1.31
C PHE A 58 1.43 -9.72 -2.29
N GLY A 59 0.85 -9.60 -3.48
CA GLY A 59 0.98 -10.60 -4.54
C GLY A 59 2.43 -10.89 -4.88
N LEU A 60 3.25 -9.84 -5.03
CA LEU A 60 4.69 -10.00 -5.28
C LEU A 60 5.42 -10.67 -4.11
N SER A 61 5.09 -10.32 -2.86
CA SER A 61 5.71 -10.93 -1.68
C SER A 61 5.39 -12.43 -1.59
N ARG A 62 4.16 -12.83 -1.92
CA ARG A 62 3.77 -14.25 -2.00
C ARG A 62 4.48 -14.98 -3.14
N MET A 63 4.57 -14.36 -4.32
CA MET A 63 5.31 -14.94 -5.45
C MET A 63 6.79 -15.17 -5.11
N ALA A 64 7.41 -14.26 -4.33
CA ALA A 64 8.77 -14.43 -3.84
C ALA A 64 8.92 -15.69 -2.98
N ALA A 65 8.01 -15.86 -2.01
CA ALA A 65 8.01 -17.00 -1.09
C ALA A 65 7.69 -18.34 -1.80
N ASP A 66 6.79 -18.32 -2.79
CA ASP A 66 6.44 -19.51 -3.57
C ASP A 66 7.59 -19.96 -4.50
N ASN A 67 8.50 -19.06 -4.88
CA ASN A 67 9.66 -19.36 -5.73
C ASN A 67 10.87 -19.86 -4.93
N SER A 68 10.77 -21.10 -4.45
CA SER A 68 11.84 -21.74 -3.65
C SER A 68 13.19 -21.92 -4.36
N SER A 69 13.23 -21.89 -5.70
CA SER A 69 14.47 -22.00 -6.50
C SER A 69 15.31 -20.73 -6.53
N ALA A 70 14.69 -19.56 -6.31
CA ALA A 70 15.40 -18.29 -6.38
C ALA A 70 16.25 -18.06 -5.13
N GLU A 71 17.56 -17.91 -5.30
CA GLU A 71 18.50 -17.49 -4.24
C GLU A 71 18.50 -15.96 -4.08
N TYR A 72 18.24 -15.21 -5.17
CA TYR A 72 18.24 -13.76 -5.20
C TYR A 72 16.90 -13.24 -5.71
N VAL A 73 16.20 -12.48 -4.86
CA VAL A 73 14.94 -11.83 -5.21
C VAL A 73 15.21 -10.33 -5.33
N VAL A 74 15.25 -9.80 -6.55
CA VAL A 74 15.40 -8.36 -6.77
C VAL A 74 14.02 -7.72 -6.78
N PHE A 75 13.72 -6.91 -5.76
CA PHE A 75 12.42 -6.28 -5.60
C PHE A 75 12.43 -4.86 -6.19
N CYS A 76 11.95 -4.71 -7.43
CA CYS A 76 11.75 -3.42 -8.06
C CYS A 76 10.45 -2.77 -7.56
N GLY A 77 10.51 -2.23 -6.35
CA GLY A 77 9.42 -1.56 -5.65
C GLY A 77 9.96 -0.55 -4.64
N VAL A 78 9.32 -0.50 -3.46
CA VAL A 78 9.72 0.37 -2.34
C VAL A 78 10.06 -0.45 -1.10
N HIS A 79 10.69 0.19 -0.12
CA HIS A 79 11.30 -0.44 1.05
C HIS A 79 10.42 -1.45 1.77
N PHE A 80 9.22 -1.05 2.21
CA PHE A 80 8.32 -1.94 2.95
C PHE A 80 7.89 -3.18 2.13
N MET A 81 7.86 -3.09 0.80
CA MET A 81 7.49 -4.23 -0.04
C MET A 81 8.62 -5.25 -0.05
N ALA A 82 9.87 -4.77 -0.18
CA ALA A 82 11.05 -5.62 -0.07
C ALA A 82 11.18 -6.24 1.32
N GLU A 83 10.95 -5.48 2.40
CA GLU A 83 10.90 -6.02 3.77
C GLU A 83 9.85 -7.13 3.90
N SER A 84 8.67 -6.94 3.30
CA SER A 84 7.60 -7.94 3.40
C SER A 84 7.89 -9.20 2.60
N ALA A 85 8.56 -9.08 1.46
CA ALA A 85 9.08 -10.24 0.75
C ALA A 85 10.12 -10.97 1.61
N ASP A 86 11.06 -10.25 2.22
CA ASP A 86 12.11 -10.80 3.08
C ASP A 86 11.54 -11.57 4.27
N ILE A 87 10.52 -11.03 4.92
CA ILE A 87 9.77 -11.67 6.01
C ILE A 87 9.13 -13.01 5.58
N LEU A 88 8.64 -13.12 4.34
CA LEU A 88 7.88 -14.28 3.87
C LEU A 88 8.76 -15.32 3.16
N THR A 89 9.89 -14.92 2.59
CA THR A 89 10.82 -15.80 1.89
C THR A 89 11.59 -16.72 2.84
N ALA A 90 12.16 -17.79 2.29
CA ALA A 90 12.97 -18.73 3.07
C ALA A 90 14.38 -18.19 3.36
N ASP A 91 15.03 -18.69 4.42
CA ASP A 91 16.35 -18.24 4.90
C ASP A 91 17.46 -18.22 3.83
N HIS A 92 17.36 -19.05 2.79
CA HIS A 92 18.36 -19.11 1.70
C HIS A 92 18.15 -18.03 0.63
N GLN A 93 17.00 -17.37 0.63
CA GLN A 93 16.67 -16.33 -0.34
C GLN A 93 17.16 -14.98 0.18
N GLN A 94 17.81 -14.22 -0.70
CA GLN A 94 18.27 -12.87 -0.41
C GLN A 94 17.38 -11.86 -1.15
N VAL A 95 16.60 -11.08 -0.40
CA VAL A 95 15.82 -9.99 -0.98
C VAL A 95 16.69 -8.74 -1.13
N VAL A 96 16.75 -8.23 -2.35
CA VAL A 96 17.57 -7.07 -2.73
C VAL A 96 16.66 -5.95 -3.21
N LEU A 97 16.67 -4.83 -2.49
CA LEU A 97 16.10 -3.57 -2.94
C LEU A 97 17.18 -2.75 -3.65
N PRO A 98 17.05 -2.43 -4.95
CA PRO A 98 18.12 -1.75 -5.70
C PRO A 98 18.50 -0.36 -5.16
N ASP A 99 17.52 0.38 -4.63
CA ASP A 99 17.72 1.70 -4.02
C ASP A 99 17.05 1.73 -2.64
N LEU A 100 17.85 1.77 -1.57
CA LEU A 100 17.34 1.83 -0.20
C LEU A 100 16.59 3.13 0.12
N ASN A 101 16.73 4.17 -0.73
CA ASN A 101 15.98 5.41 -0.60
C ASN A 101 14.62 5.35 -1.32
N ALA A 102 14.27 4.23 -1.96
CA ALA A 102 12.94 4.00 -2.54
C ALA A 102 11.91 3.80 -1.41
N GLY A 103 11.49 4.91 -0.80
CA GLY A 103 10.52 4.93 0.30
C GLY A 103 9.09 5.15 -0.18
N CYS A 104 8.17 5.11 0.79
CA CYS A 104 6.77 5.49 0.60
C CYS A 104 6.43 6.53 1.67
N SER A 105 6.16 7.76 1.25
CA SER A 105 5.88 8.87 2.15
C SER A 105 4.74 8.55 3.13
N MET A 106 3.76 7.78 2.69
CA MET A 106 2.63 7.33 3.50
C MET A 106 3.02 6.27 4.54
N ALA A 107 3.92 5.34 4.21
CA ALA A 107 4.41 4.36 5.17
C ALA A 107 5.17 5.05 6.32
N ASP A 108 5.82 6.16 6.03
CA ASP A 108 6.53 6.99 7.01
C ASP A 108 5.59 7.92 7.83
N MET A 109 4.28 7.94 7.55
CA MET A 109 3.32 8.77 8.30
C MET A 109 2.86 8.12 9.61
N ALA A 110 3.14 6.84 9.80
CA ALA A 110 2.98 6.14 11.07
C ALA A 110 4.31 5.46 11.42
N ASP A 111 4.83 5.72 12.61
CA ASP A 111 5.97 5.03 13.17
C ASP A 111 5.56 4.24 14.43
N LEU A 112 6.43 3.34 14.88
CA LEU A 112 6.12 2.45 15.99
C LEU A 112 5.84 3.22 17.28
N ASP A 113 6.70 4.20 17.62
CA ASP A 113 6.60 4.96 18.86
C ASP A 113 5.26 5.71 18.93
N ALA A 114 4.85 6.36 17.83
CA ALA A 114 3.58 7.08 17.75
C ALA A 114 2.36 6.12 17.85
N VAL A 115 2.45 4.92 17.28
CA VAL A 115 1.37 3.93 17.36
C VAL A 115 1.28 3.32 18.76
N GLU A 116 2.41 3.07 19.42
CA GLU A 116 2.45 2.62 20.81
C GLU A 116 1.87 3.68 21.75
N GLU A 117 2.23 4.96 21.58
CA GLU A 117 1.62 6.07 22.35
C GLU A 117 0.11 6.17 22.14
N ALA A 118 -0.36 6.02 20.89
CA ALA A 118 -1.78 6.01 20.59
C ALA A 118 -2.50 4.83 21.25
N TRP A 119 -1.88 3.65 21.23
CA TRP A 119 -2.41 2.45 21.85
C TRP A 119 -2.55 2.61 23.37
N GLU A 120 -1.50 3.05 24.06
CA GLU A 120 -1.51 3.31 25.51
C GLU A 120 -2.56 4.36 25.90
N SER A 121 -2.69 5.41 25.07
CA SER A 121 -3.71 6.44 25.28
C SER A 121 -5.12 5.85 25.20
N LEU A 122 -5.40 5.05 24.16
CA LEU A 122 -6.70 4.40 23.97
C LEU A 122 -7.00 3.40 25.09
N GLU A 123 -6.00 2.64 25.55
CA GLU A 123 -6.15 1.69 26.66
C GLU A 123 -6.62 2.36 27.96
N GLY A 124 -6.25 3.62 28.18
CA GLY A 124 -6.74 4.41 29.32
C GLY A 124 -8.22 4.80 29.26
N VAL A 125 -8.88 4.68 28.10
CA VAL A 125 -10.20 5.29 27.82
C VAL A 125 -11.23 4.28 27.33
N ILE A 126 -10.82 3.25 26.60
CA ILE A 126 -11.69 2.20 26.06
C ILE A 126 -11.27 0.81 26.56
N ASP A 127 -12.16 -0.16 26.40
CA ASP A 127 -11.83 -1.58 26.58
C ASP A 127 -10.91 -2.02 25.43
N ILE A 128 -9.60 -2.05 25.70
CA ILE A 128 -8.57 -2.25 24.68
C ILE A 128 -8.64 -3.64 24.03
N ASP A 129 -9.19 -4.63 24.73
CA ASP A 129 -9.37 -5.99 24.22
C ASP A 129 -10.39 -6.04 23.05
N ARG A 130 -11.18 -4.98 22.88
CA ARG A 130 -12.14 -4.82 21.76
C ARG A 130 -11.57 -4.01 20.60
N LEU A 131 -10.39 -3.42 20.74
CA LEU A 131 -9.71 -2.68 19.69
C LEU A 131 -8.83 -3.61 18.87
N VAL A 132 -9.12 -3.75 17.57
CA VAL A 132 -8.31 -4.55 16.65
C VAL A 132 -7.45 -3.64 15.78
N PRO A 133 -6.11 -3.68 15.89
CA PRO A 133 -5.25 -2.88 15.03
C PRO A 133 -5.15 -3.52 13.64
N ILE A 134 -5.25 -2.70 12.59
CA ILE A 134 -5.06 -3.12 11.21
C ILE A 134 -4.07 -2.17 10.58
N THR A 135 -2.99 -2.71 10.04
CA THR A 135 -2.04 -1.92 9.25
C THR A 135 -2.13 -2.26 7.78
N TYR A 136 -2.14 -1.25 6.93
CA TYR A 136 -1.94 -1.43 5.51
C TYR A 136 -0.51 -1.92 5.25
N MET A 137 -0.32 -2.70 4.19
CA MET A 137 0.97 -3.23 3.75
C MET A 137 2.06 -2.16 3.66
N ASN A 138 1.66 -0.93 3.31
CA ASN A 138 2.48 0.28 3.25
C ASN A 138 2.81 0.77 4.69
N SER A 139 3.58 -0.02 5.42
CA SER A 139 3.99 0.19 6.81
C SER A 139 5.36 -0.49 7.05
N SER A 140 6.08 -0.12 8.09
CA SER A 140 7.34 -0.79 8.44
C SER A 140 7.12 -2.23 8.94
N ALA A 141 8.15 -3.08 8.83
CA ALA A 141 8.16 -4.39 9.48
C ALA A 141 7.88 -4.32 10.99
N ALA A 142 8.38 -3.28 11.67
CA ALA A 142 8.15 -3.07 13.10
C ALA A 142 6.67 -2.86 13.45
N LEU A 143 5.96 -2.07 12.64
CA LEU A 143 4.51 -1.88 12.79
C LEU A 143 3.71 -3.16 12.50
N LYS A 144 4.12 -3.93 11.50
CA LYS A 144 3.50 -5.25 11.24
C LYS A 144 3.66 -6.18 12.45
N ALA A 145 4.83 -6.17 13.09
CA ALA A 145 5.08 -6.95 14.29
C ALA A 145 4.25 -6.46 15.49
N PHE A 146 4.09 -5.14 15.67
CA PHE A 146 3.18 -4.57 16.67
C PHE A 146 1.75 -5.09 16.45
N VAL A 147 1.21 -4.91 15.24
CA VAL A 147 -0.14 -5.38 14.89
C VAL A 147 -0.32 -6.88 15.19
N GLY A 148 0.65 -7.71 14.82
CA GLY A 148 0.62 -9.14 15.10
C GLY A 148 0.61 -9.47 16.59
N ARG A 149 1.36 -8.75 17.44
CA ARG A 149 1.36 -8.93 18.90
C ARG A 149 0.02 -8.56 19.54
N HIS A 150 -0.68 -7.59 18.97
CA HIS A 150 -1.97 -7.09 19.45
C HIS A 150 -3.17 -7.77 18.75
N GLY A 151 -2.98 -8.97 18.17
CA GLY A 151 -4.07 -9.77 17.61
C GLY A 151 -4.70 -9.19 16.34
N GLY A 152 -4.02 -8.24 15.69
CA GLY A 152 -4.47 -7.57 14.47
C GLY A 152 -4.03 -8.27 13.19
N ALA A 153 -4.17 -7.56 12.06
CA ALA A 153 -3.79 -8.08 10.75
C ALA A 153 -3.21 -7.01 9.81
N VAL A 154 -2.42 -7.47 8.83
CA VAL A 154 -1.95 -6.65 7.70
C VAL A 154 -2.94 -6.77 6.55
N CYS A 155 -3.31 -5.66 5.92
CA CYS A 155 -4.16 -5.65 4.73
C CYS A 155 -3.46 -5.05 3.51
N THR A 156 -4.07 -5.22 2.33
CA THR A 156 -3.81 -4.45 1.11
C THR A 156 -5.10 -3.80 0.60
N SER A 157 -5.01 -2.92 -0.38
CA SER A 157 -6.20 -2.42 -1.09
C SER A 157 -7.02 -3.54 -1.75
N SER A 158 -6.39 -4.68 -2.07
CA SER A 158 -7.06 -5.87 -2.65
C SER A 158 -7.83 -6.71 -1.63
N ASN A 159 -7.52 -6.64 -0.32
CA ASN A 159 -8.16 -7.48 0.70
C ASN A 159 -8.68 -6.72 1.93
N ALA A 160 -8.62 -5.39 1.95
CA ALA A 160 -9.02 -4.55 3.08
C ALA A 160 -10.43 -4.88 3.58
N ARG A 161 -11.38 -5.09 2.66
CA ARG A 161 -12.76 -5.49 3.00
C ARG A 161 -12.79 -6.76 3.85
N ALA A 162 -12.13 -7.82 3.39
CA ALA A 162 -12.10 -9.10 4.10
C ALA A 162 -11.42 -8.99 5.47
N VAL A 163 -10.33 -8.23 5.56
CA VAL A 163 -9.57 -8.03 6.81
C VAL A 163 -10.36 -7.19 7.81
N ILE A 164 -11.04 -6.13 7.38
CA ILE A 164 -11.89 -5.31 8.25
C ILE A 164 -13.11 -6.11 8.73
N THR A 165 -13.77 -6.88 7.86
CA THR A 165 -14.86 -7.77 8.28
C THR A 165 -14.39 -8.78 9.34
N TRP A 166 -13.24 -9.42 9.11
CA TRP A 166 -12.63 -10.34 10.07
C TRP A 166 -12.32 -9.69 11.43
N ALA A 167 -11.89 -8.43 11.42
CA ALA A 167 -11.58 -7.67 12.64
C ALA A 167 -12.86 -7.34 13.42
N LEU A 168 -13.93 -6.93 12.73
CA LEU A 168 -15.24 -6.63 13.33
C LEU A 168 -15.95 -7.85 13.95
N GLU A 169 -15.53 -9.07 13.59
CA GLU A 169 -15.99 -10.31 14.25
C GLU A 169 -15.30 -10.57 15.60
N ARG A 170 -14.18 -9.87 15.89
CA ARG A 170 -13.32 -10.09 17.06
C ARG A 170 -13.40 -8.96 18.07
N GLY A 171 -13.55 -7.74 17.57
CA GLY A 171 -13.78 -6.53 18.35
C GLY A 171 -14.81 -5.65 17.66
N ASP A 172 -15.26 -4.62 18.33
CA ASP A 172 -16.18 -3.63 17.76
C ASP A 172 -15.48 -2.30 17.42
N LYS A 173 -14.15 -2.24 17.56
CA LYS A 173 -13.35 -1.06 17.24
C LYS A 173 -12.10 -1.42 16.45
N LEU A 174 -11.70 -0.53 15.56
CA LEU A 174 -10.52 -0.69 14.72
C LEU A 174 -9.60 0.51 14.86
N LEU A 175 -8.30 0.24 15.00
CA LEU A 175 -7.24 1.24 14.76
C LEU A 175 -6.62 0.94 13.39
N PHE A 176 -6.94 1.74 12.37
CA PHE A 176 -6.51 1.53 10.99
C PHE A 176 -5.43 2.53 10.58
N PHE A 177 -4.28 2.05 10.10
CA PHE A 177 -3.14 2.91 9.75
C PHE A 177 -2.30 2.36 8.58
N PRO A 178 -1.50 3.20 7.90
CA PRO A 178 -1.45 4.66 8.05
C PRO A 178 -2.51 5.40 7.21
N ASP A 179 -3.14 4.77 6.21
CA ASP A 179 -3.99 5.48 5.25
C ASP A 179 -5.45 5.62 5.72
N GLN A 180 -5.86 6.85 6.04
CA GLN A 180 -7.25 7.11 6.45
C GLN A 180 -8.27 6.82 5.35
N HIS A 181 -7.90 6.96 4.08
CA HIS A 181 -8.84 6.89 2.96
C HIS A 181 -9.17 5.44 2.63
N LEU A 182 -8.18 4.54 2.60
CA LEU A 182 -8.42 3.11 2.46
C LEU A 182 -9.33 2.60 3.57
N GLY A 183 -9.05 2.95 4.83
CA GLY A 183 -9.90 2.58 5.97
C GLY A 183 -11.31 3.16 5.85
N ARG A 184 -11.43 4.46 5.57
CA ARG A 184 -12.71 5.16 5.39
C ARG A 184 -13.54 4.57 4.25
N ASN A 185 -12.98 4.47 3.06
CA ASN A 185 -13.67 4.01 1.87
C ASN A 185 -14.11 2.55 2.01
N THR A 186 -13.28 1.71 2.65
CA THR A 186 -13.67 0.32 2.95
C THR A 186 -14.80 0.25 3.97
N ALA A 187 -14.79 1.11 4.99
CA ALA A 187 -15.87 1.17 5.98
C ALA A 187 -17.19 1.64 5.35
N PHE A 188 -17.17 2.63 4.45
CA PHE A 188 -18.36 3.03 3.68
C PHE A 188 -18.89 1.88 2.80
N ASP A 189 -18.00 1.14 2.12
CA ASP A 189 -18.38 -0.05 1.32
C ASP A 189 -18.97 -1.19 2.18
N LEU A 190 -18.68 -1.21 3.48
CA LEU A 190 -19.27 -2.14 4.45
C LEU A 190 -20.59 -1.62 5.06
N GLY A 191 -21.04 -0.42 4.69
CA GLY A 191 -22.30 0.16 5.14
C GLY A 191 -22.21 1.06 6.38
N PHE A 192 -21.00 1.39 6.84
CA PHE A 192 -20.80 2.36 7.92
C PHE A 192 -20.85 3.79 7.39
N GLY A 193 -21.21 4.73 8.26
CA GLY A 193 -21.29 6.16 7.94
C GLY A 193 -20.12 6.96 8.52
N ALA A 194 -20.05 8.24 8.14
CA ALA A 194 -19.06 9.17 8.67
C ALA A 194 -19.10 9.29 10.21
N GLY A 195 -20.27 9.09 10.82
CA GLY A 195 -20.45 9.14 12.28
C GLY A 195 -19.68 8.04 13.02
N ASP A 196 -19.44 6.91 12.38
CA ASP A 196 -18.73 5.75 12.93
C ASP A 196 -17.21 5.92 12.95
N MET A 197 -16.69 7.03 12.39
CA MET A 197 -15.27 7.19 12.10
C MET A 197 -14.69 8.44 12.79
N ARG A 198 -13.47 8.33 13.29
CA ARG A 198 -12.66 9.45 13.80
C ARG A 198 -11.25 9.35 13.26
N VAL A 199 -10.64 10.50 12.99
CA VAL A 199 -9.27 10.56 12.47
C VAL A 199 -8.31 10.85 13.61
N TRP A 200 -7.37 9.95 13.84
CA TRP A 200 -6.29 10.11 14.81
C TRP A 200 -5.13 10.87 14.18
N ASP A 201 -4.87 12.09 14.67
CA ASP A 201 -3.70 12.89 14.29
C ASP A 201 -2.59 12.72 15.35
N PRO A 202 -1.51 11.95 15.06
CA PRO A 202 -0.45 11.70 16.05
C PRO A 202 0.31 12.96 16.49
N LYS A 203 0.07 14.11 15.83
CA LYS A 203 0.69 15.39 16.18
C LYS A 203 -0.12 16.20 17.18
N ARG A 204 -1.23 15.65 17.67
CA ARG A 204 -2.15 16.30 18.61
C ARG A 204 -2.32 15.45 19.85
N ASP A 205 -2.51 16.11 20.98
CA ASP A 205 -2.87 15.45 22.24
C ASP A 205 -4.09 14.54 22.02
N PHE A 206 -3.98 13.28 22.45
CA PHE A 206 -5.02 12.25 22.28
C PHE A 206 -5.55 12.12 20.84
N GLY A 207 -4.68 12.25 19.84
CA GLY A 207 -5.07 12.17 18.43
C GLY A 207 -5.89 13.37 17.93
N GLY A 208 -6.08 14.40 18.77
CA GLY A 208 -7.03 15.49 18.53
C GLY A 208 -8.49 15.11 18.77
N LEU A 209 -8.74 14.02 19.50
CA LEU A 209 -10.05 13.53 19.89
C LEU A 209 -10.34 13.87 21.35
N ASP A 210 -11.60 13.76 21.76
CA ASP A 210 -11.96 13.62 23.17
C ASP A 210 -12.24 12.15 23.54
N GLU A 211 -12.48 11.87 24.83
CA GLU A 211 -12.78 10.51 25.27
C GLU A 211 -14.08 9.95 24.67
N VAL A 212 -15.06 10.82 24.38
CA VAL A 212 -16.35 10.41 23.84
C VAL A 212 -16.16 9.93 22.40
N ASP A 213 -15.37 10.66 21.61
CA ASP A 213 -14.98 10.27 20.26
C ASP A 213 -14.35 8.87 20.23
N ALA A 214 -13.40 8.57 21.12
CA ALA A 214 -12.77 7.25 21.18
C ALA A 214 -13.76 6.14 21.60
N LYS A 215 -14.67 6.44 22.53
CA LYS A 215 -15.70 5.49 23.01
C LYS A 215 -16.79 5.24 21.98
N GLU A 216 -17.14 6.20 21.14
CA GLU A 216 -18.23 6.08 20.16
C GLU A 216 -17.76 5.63 18.78
N ALA A 217 -16.53 5.94 18.37
CA ALA A 217 -16.03 5.55 17.04
C ALA A 217 -15.86 4.03 16.91
N THR A 218 -16.33 3.47 15.79
CA THR A 218 -16.00 2.11 15.35
C THR A 218 -14.64 2.09 14.65
N PHE A 219 -14.31 3.15 13.89
CA PHE A 219 -13.07 3.26 13.13
C PHE A 219 -12.23 4.45 13.61
N LEU A 220 -11.08 4.17 14.20
CA LEU A 220 -10.02 5.13 14.45
C LEU A 220 -9.03 5.07 13.28
N LEU A 221 -9.05 6.10 12.45
CA LEU A 221 -8.32 6.17 11.20
C LEU A 221 -7.09 7.06 11.37
N TRP A 222 -5.89 6.52 11.15
CA TRP A 222 -4.68 7.32 11.25
C TRP A 222 -4.63 8.40 10.17
N LYS A 223 -4.20 9.61 10.53
CA LYS A 223 -4.09 10.76 9.61
C LYS A 223 -2.92 10.66 8.62
N GLY A 224 -2.72 9.50 8.01
CA GLY A 224 -1.86 9.32 6.85
C GLY A 224 -2.68 9.25 5.56
N HIS A 225 -2.01 9.48 4.44
CA HIS A 225 -2.60 9.43 3.11
C HIS A 225 -1.53 9.26 2.03
N CYS A 226 -1.89 8.68 0.89
CA CYS A 226 -1.01 8.68 -0.27
C CYS A 226 -1.02 10.03 -1.00
N SER A 227 0.12 10.71 -1.04
CA SER A 227 0.24 12.02 -1.71
C SER A 227 -0.01 11.97 -3.22
N VAL A 228 0.06 10.79 -3.85
CA VAL A 228 -0.27 10.61 -5.27
C VAL A 228 -1.79 10.60 -5.46
N HIS A 229 -2.50 9.75 -4.72
CA HIS A 229 -3.95 9.63 -4.85
C HIS A 229 -4.71 10.87 -4.38
N GLN A 230 -4.16 11.63 -3.43
CA GLN A 230 -4.72 12.92 -3.03
C GLN A 230 -4.59 14.04 -4.09
N ARG A 231 -3.95 13.77 -5.23
CA ARG A 231 -3.94 14.69 -6.38
C ARG A 231 -5.22 14.57 -7.21
N PHE A 232 -5.93 13.45 -7.15
CA PHE A 232 -7.21 13.30 -7.82
C PHE A 232 -8.27 14.04 -7.02
N ARG A 233 -9.11 14.81 -7.71
CA ARG A 233 -10.13 15.65 -7.12
C ARG A 233 -11.43 15.49 -7.89
N VAL A 234 -12.53 15.87 -7.25
CA VAL A 234 -13.87 15.91 -7.86
C VAL A 234 -13.85 16.60 -9.24
N GLN A 235 -13.12 17.71 -9.36
CA GLN A 235 -13.05 18.46 -10.62
C GLN A 235 -12.41 17.66 -11.77
N HIS A 236 -11.52 16.70 -11.47
CA HIS A 236 -10.93 15.85 -12.50
C HIS A 236 -11.94 14.81 -13.02
N VAL A 237 -12.79 14.29 -12.14
CA VAL A 237 -13.87 13.38 -12.51
C VAL A 237 -14.92 14.12 -13.35
N GLU A 238 -15.33 15.30 -12.91
CA GLU A 238 -16.26 16.17 -13.64
C GLU A 238 -15.72 16.56 -15.01
N ALA A 239 -14.44 16.95 -15.09
CA ALA A 239 -13.79 17.29 -16.35
C ALA A 239 -13.75 16.10 -17.32
N ALA A 240 -13.38 14.89 -16.84
CA ALA A 240 -13.37 13.69 -17.66
C ALA A 240 -14.76 13.39 -18.24
N ARG A 241 -15.82 13.50 -17.42
CA ARG A 241 -17.21 13.29 -17.87
C ARG A 241 -17.69 14.37 -18.85
N ALA A 242 -17.21 15.60 -18.71
CA ALA A 242 -17.53 16.69 -19.62
C ALA A 242 -16.82 16.55 -20.98
N GLU A 243 -15.54 16.14 -20.98
CA GLU A 243 -14.72 15.95 -22.18
C GLU A 243 -15.10 14.68 -22.94
N HIS A 244 -15.45 13.61 -22.20
CA HIS A 244 -15.77 12.31 -22.75
C HIS A 244 -17.13 11.82 -22.24
N PRO A 245 -18.23 12.17 -22.94
CA PRO A 245 -19.56 11.65 -22.59
C PRO A 245 -19.58 10.11 -22.59
N GLY A 246 -20.00 9.52 -21.48
CA GLY A 246 -20.00 8.07 -21.29
C GLY A 246 -18.67 7.46 -20.83
N VAL A 247 -17.69 8.28 -20.43
CA VAL A 247 -16.47 7.78 -19.77
C VAL A 247 -16.79 7.02 -18.50
N GLU A 248 -16.08 5.91 -18.31
CA GLU A 248 -16.10 5.13 -17.08
C GLU A 248 -14.89 5.51 -16.21
N VAL A 249 -15.15 5.88 -14.96
CA VAL A 249 -14.16 6.40 -14.02
C VAL A 249 -13.78 5.29 -13.05
N VAL A 250 -12.51 4.86 -13.08
CA VAL A 250 -11.98 3.79 -12.22
C VAL A 250 -10.88 4.38 -11.34
N VAL A 251 -11.02 4.31 -10.02
CA VAL A 251 -10.07 4.92 -9.07
C VAL A 251 -9.55 3.94 -8.03
N HIS A 252 -8.41 4.27 -7.44
CA HIS A 252 -7.86 3.53 -6.30
C HIS A 252 -8.57 3.92 -4.98
N PRO A 253 -8.77 3.00 -4.02
CA PRO A 253 -9.40 3.30 -2.73
C PRO A 253 -8.56 4.21 -1.80
N GLU A 254 -7.34 4.58 -2.17
CA GLU A 254 -6.53 5.61 -1.48
C GLU A 254 -6.94 7.04 -1.86
N CYS A 255 -7.80 7.21 -2.87
CA CYS A 255 -8.38 8.50 -3.24
C CYS A 255 -9.29 9.05 -2.13
N ALA A 256 -9.43 10.37 -2.10
CA ALA A 256 -10.37 11.04 -1.20
C ALA A 256 -11.80 10.51 -1.38
N HIS A 257 -12.59 10.50 -0.30
CA HIS A 257 -13.90 9.83 -0.31
C HIS A 257 -14.83 10.43 -1.36
N GLU A 258 -14.81 11.76 -1.49
CA GLU A 258 -15.58 12.50 -2.49
C GLU A 258 -15.21 12.15 -3.94
N VAL A 259 -13.99 11.65 -4.18
CA VAL A 259 -13.58 11.15 -5.51
C VAL A 259 -14.09 9.73 -5.72
N VAL A 260 -14.01 8.90 -4.68
CA VAL A 260 -14.51 7.52 -4.66
C VAL A 260 -16.02 7.48 -4.88
N GLU A 261 -16.79 8.38 -4.26
CA GLU A 261 -18.25 8.49 -4.44
C GLU A 261 -18.67 8.81 -5.89
N LEU A 262 -17.80 9.47 -6.67
CA LEU A 262 -18.09 9.83 -8.06
C LEU A 262 -17.54 8.84 -9.09
N ALA A 263 -16.73 7.88 -8.64
CA ALA A 263 -16.16 6.85 -9.50
C ALA A 263 -17.19 5.77 -9.81
N ASP A 264 -17.10 5.20 -11.02
CA ASP A 264 -17.96 4.09 -11.44
C ASP A 264 -17.43 2.76 -10.90
N GLN A 265 -16.11 2.66 -10.71
CA GLN A 265 -15.45 1.49 -10.12
C GLN A 265 -14.30 1.91 -9.19
N VAL A 266 -14.08 1.11 -8.14
CA VAL A 266 -13.06 1.37 -7.11
C VAL A 266 -12.31 0.08 -6.81
N GLY A 267 -10.98 0.11 -6.84
CA GLY A 267 -10.19 -1.07 -6.48
C GLY A 267 -8.69 -0.88 -6.56
N SER A 268 -7.95 -1.90 -6.14
CA SER A 268 -6.48 -1.93 -6.23
C SER A 268 -6.00 -1.83 -7.69
N THR A 269 -4.70 -1.61 -7.91
CA THR A 269 -4.15 -1.59 -9.27
C THR A 269 -4.44 -2.88 -10.05
N ASP A 270 -4.42 -4.04 -9.38
CA ASP A 270 -4.81 -5.33 -9.99
C ASP A 270 -6.28 -5.35 -10.41
N TYR A 271 -7.16 -4.72 -9.64
CA TYR A 271 -8.57 -4.55 -10.00
C TYR A 271 -8.70 -3.62 -11.21
N ILE A 272 -7.99 -2.49 -11.22
CA ILE A 272 -8.01 -1.52 -12.31
C ILE A 272 -7.57 -2.17 -13.62
N ILE A 273 -6.48 -2.97 -13.61
CA ILE A 273 -6.02 -3.72 -14.78
C ILE A 273 -7.13 -4.65 -15.29
N LYS A 274 -7.77 -5.42 -14.41
CA LYS A 274 -8.89 -6.30 -14.79
C LYS A 274 -10.09 -5.52 -15.35
N ALA A 275 -10.39 -4.35 -14.81
CA ALA A 275 -11.46 -3.48 -15.30
C ALA A 275 -11.14 -2.97 -16.71
N VAL A 276 -9.89 -2.57 -16.97
CA VAL A 276 -9.43 -2.15 -18.30
C VAL A 276 -9.47 -3.32 -19.29
N ASP A 277 -9.01 -4.51 -18.90
CA ASP A 277 -9.01 -5.70 -19.76
C ASP A 277 -10.44 -6.19 -20.09
N ALA A 278 -11.38 -6.02 -19.16
CA ALA A 278 -12.78 -6.38 -19.33
C ALA A 278 -13.59 -5.33 -20.09
N ALA A 279 -13.06 -4.12 -20.29
CA ALA A 279 -13.77 -3.04 -20.94
C ALA A 279 -14.03 -3.36 -22.43
N PRO A 280 -15.23 -3.03 -22.96
CA PRO A 280 -15.51 -3.21 -24.38
C PRO A 280 -14.53 -2.46 -25.28
N ALA A 281 -14.23 -3.02 -26.46
CA ALA A 281 -13.40 -2.34 -27.43
C ALA A 281 -14.00 -0.97 -27.81
N GLY A 282 -13.19 0.08 -27.68
CA GLY A 282 -13.63 1.47 -27.90
C GLY A 282 -14.26 2.15 -26.68
N ALA A 283 -14.30 1.50 -25.51
CA ALA A 283 -14.65 2.15 -24.26
C ALA A 283 -13.60 3.20 -23.88
N THR A 284 -14.06 4.31 -23.29
CA THR A 284 -13.20 5.35 -22.72
C THR A 284 -13.19 5.21 -21.21
N LEU A 285 -12.01 5.01 -20.62
CA LEU A 285 -11.84 4.93 -19.18
C LEU A 285 -10.95 6.09 -18.68
N ALA A 286 -11.32 6.67 -17.55
CA ALA A 286 -10.48 7.59 -16.79
C ALA A 286 -9.93 6.88 -15.54
N ILE A 287 -8.60 6.78 -15.44
CA ILE A 287 -7.93 6.01 -14.38
C ILE A 287 -7.32 6.95 -13.34
N GLY A 288 -7.75 6.81 -12.08
CA GLY A 288 -7.24 7.57 -10.94
C GLY A 288 -6.39 6.72 -9.99
N THR A 289 -5.14 6.46 -10.35
CA THR A 289 -4.16 5.76 -9.50
C THR A 289 -2.72 6.17 -9.74
#